data_AF-A0AAN1TVU4-F1
#
_entry.id   AF-A0AAN1TVU4-F1
#
_cell.length_a   1.000
_cell.length_b   1.000
_cell.length_c   1.000
_cell.angle_alpha   90.00
_cell.angle_beta   90.00
_cell.angle_gamma   90.00
#
_symmetry.space_group_name_H-M   'P 1'
#
loop_
_entity.id
_entity.type
_entity.pdbx_description
1 polymer ?
#
loop_
_entity_poly.entity_id
_entity_poly.type
_entity_poly.pdbx_seq_one_letter_code
_entity_poly.pdbx_strand_id
1 'polypeptide(L)' 'MIRVEISGIIYDIGYEHGVYFARASSGQSPVGQTIDELSQGFAEITGLKKEDLKAYLLSLGI' A
#
# COMPACT_ATOMS: atom_id res chain seq x y z
N MET A 1 -2.03 12.03 -1.71
CA MET A 1 -1.06 11.25 -0.91
C MET A 1 -1.58 11.18 0.51
N ILE A 2 -1.61 9.98 1.10
CA ILE A 2 -2.12 9.70 2.44
C ILE A 2 -1.03 8.95 3.20
N ARG A 3 -0.70 9.43 4.41
CA ARG A 3 0.28 8.80 5.28
C ARG A 3 -0.41 7.84 6.24
N VAL A 4 0.03 6.59 6.26
CA VAL A 4 -0.52 5.54 7.14
C VAL A 4 0.61 4.74 7.79
N GLU A 5 0.33 4.08 8.90
CA GLU A 5 1.24 3.12 9.52
C GLU A 5 0.71 1.71 9.30
N ILE A 6 1.51 0.84 8.69
CA ILE A 6 1.18 -0.57 8.44
C ILE A 6 2.33 -1.41 8.99
N SER A 7 2.02 -2.30 9.94
CA SER A 7 3.00 -3.19 10.57
C SER A 7 4.21 -2.47 11.19
N GLY A 8 4.00 -1.27 11.74
CA GLY A 8 5.06 -0.46 12.37
C GLY A 8 5.96 0.31 11.38
N ILE A 9 5.63 0.30 10.09
CA ILE A 9 6.31 1.08 9.05
C ILE A 9 5.35 2.17 8.56
N ILE A 10 5.84 3.39 8.43
CA ILE A 10 5.08 4.51 7.89
C ILE A 10 5.14 4.45 6.36
N TYR A 11 3.98 4.52 5.71
CA TYR A 11 3.86 4.56 4.25
C TYR A 11 3.16 5.83 3.81
N ASP A 12 3.75 6.52 2.83
CA ASP A 12 3.08 7.55 2.04
C ASP A 12 2.47 6.89 0.79
N ILE A 13 1.15 6.68 0.83
CA ILE A 13 0.40 5.98 -0.22
C ILE A 13 -0.27 6.99 -1.15
N GLY A 14 -0.24 6.72 -2.44
CA GLY A 14 -0.90 7.56 -3.43
C GLY A 14 -1.02 6.91 -4.79
N TYR A 15 -1.58 7.67 -5.72
CA TYR A 15 -1.71 7.33 -7.12
C TYR A 15 -1.13 8.46 -7.95
N GLU A 16 -0.06 8.20 -8.70
CA GLU A 16 0.58 9.16 -9.58
C GLU A 16 0.95 8.47 -10.91
N HIS A 17 0.79 9.17 -12.02
CA HIS A 17 1.18 8.70 -13.36
C HIS A 17 0.62 7.31 -13.75
N GLY A 18 -0.58 6.95 -13.29
CA GLY A 18 -1.17 5.65 -13.59
C GLY A 18 -0.80 4.53 -12.62
N VAL A 19 -0.01 4.83 -11.59
CA VAL A 19 0.58 3.84 -10.68
C VAL A 19 0.19 4.16 -9.24
N TYR A 20 -0.36 3.17 -8.56
CA TYR A 20 -0.51 3.14 -7.12
C TYR A 20 0.85 2.82 -6.48
N PHE A 21 1.24 3.61 -5.49
CA PHE A 21 2.48 3.41 -4.78
C PHE A 21 2.29 3.55 -3.28
N ALA A 22 3.16 2.90 -2.52
CA ALA A 22 3.32 3.12 -1.11
C ALA A 22 4.79 3.30 -0.78
N ARG A 23 5.20 4.55 -0.52
CA ARG A 23 6.58 4.88 -0.17
C ARG A 23 6.78 4.65 1.32
N ALA A 24 7.57 3.63 1.66
CA ALA A 24 7.92 3.33 3.04
C ALA A 24 8.92 4.37 3.58
N SER A 25 8.76 4.76 4.84
CA SER A 25 9.77 5.54 5.58
C SER A 25 11.07 4.74 5.78
N SER A 26 10.95 3.42 5.80
CA SER A 26 12.04 2.46 5.93
C SER A 26 11.62 1.11 5.33
N GLY A 27 12.52 0.44 4.61
CA GLY A 27 12.26 -0.88 4.02
C GLY A 27 11.70 -0.84 2.59
N GLN A 28 10.92 -1.87 2.23
CA GLN A 28 10.40 -2.07 0.88
C GLN A 28 9.15 -1.22 0.61
N SER A 29 9.09 -0.62 -0.58
CA SER A 29 7.99 0.22 -1.04
C SER A 29 7.23 -0.49 -2.16
N PRO A 30 6.03 -1.06 -1.90
CA PRO A 30 5.27 -1.73 -2.94
C PRO A 30 4.64 -0.73 -3.92
N VAL A 31 4.47 -1.17 -5.16
CA VAL A 31 3.85 -0.41 -6.25
C VAL A 31 2.96 -1.35 -7.08
N GLY A 32 1.98 -0.78 -7.78
CA GLY A 32 1.10 -1.52 -8.68
C GLY A 32 0.30 -0.60 -9.59
N GLN A 33 -0.14 -1.09 -10.75
CA GLN A 33 -1.04 -0.36 -11.65
C GLN A 33 -2.48 -0.39 -11.14
N THR A 34 -2.80 -1.35 -10.29
CA THR A 34 -4.11 -1.47 -9.63
C THR A 34 -3.94 -1.53 -8.12
N ILE A 35 -5.01 -1.20 -7.39
CA ILE A 35 -5.06 -1.40 -5.93
C ILE A 35 -4.82 -2.87 -5.58
N ASP A 36 -5.25 -3.80 -6.44
CA ASP A 36 -5.08 -5.23 -6.21
C ASP A 36 -3.60 -5.65 -6.24
N GLU A 37 -2.82 -5.11 -7.17
CA GLU A 37 -1.37 -5.29 -7.25
C GLU A 37 -0.65 -4.61 -6.07
N LEU A 38 -1.04 -3.39 -5.71
CA LEU A 38 -0.48 -2.72 -4.54
C LEU A 38 -0.75 -3.53 -3.26
N SER A 39 -1.96 -4.05 -3.10
CA SER A 39 -2.37 -4.87 -1.95
C SER A 39 -1.59 -6.18 -1.89
N GLN A 40 -1.30 -6.79 -3.05
CA GLN A 40 -0.45 -7.98 -3.14
C GLN A 40 0.97 -7.68 -2.66
N GLY A 41 1.57 -6.58 -3.13
CA GLY A 41 2.91 -6.17 -2.70
C GLY A 41 2.97 -5.90 -1.19
N PHE A 42 1.94 -5.26 -0.62
CA PHE A 42 1.85 -5.12 0.84
C PHE A 42 1.77 -6.46 1.56
N ALA A 43 0.94 -7.39 1.07
CA ALA A 43 0.78 -8.71 1.69
C ALA A 43 2.09 -9.49 1.75
N GLU A 44 2.91 -9.40 0.69
CA GLU A 44 4.22 -10.04 0.60
C GLU A 44 5.24 -9.43 1.58
N ILE A 45 5.18 -8.12 1.81
CA ILE A 45 6.14 -7.40 2.67
C ILE A 45 5.76 -7.52 4.14
N THR A 46 4.47 -7.37 4.46
CA THR A 46 3.99 -7.28 5.84
C THR A 46 3.48 -8.61 6.39
N GLY A 47 3.30 -9.62 5.53
CA GLY A 47 2.70 -10.90 5.90
C GLY A 47 1.21 -10.82 6.24
N LEU A 48 0.57 -9.67 5.98
CA LEU A 48 -0.85 -9.47 6.21
C LEU A 48 -1.68 -10.06 5.06
N LYS A 49 -2.95 -10.35 5.31
CA LYS A 49 -3.85 -10.82 4.25
C LYS A 49 -4.09 -9.70 3.24
N LYS A 50 -3.96 -10.03 1.96
CA LYS A 50 -4.24 -9.15 0.83
C LYS A 50 -5.63 -8.52 0.91
N GLU A 51 -6.64 -9.29 1.29
CA GLU A 51 -8.04 -8.84 1.33
C GLU A 51 -8.24 -7.72 2.37
N ASP A 52 -7.64 -7.87 3.55
CA ASP A 52 -7.69 -6.86 4.62
C ASP A 52 -6.97 -5.58 4.18
N LEU A 53 -5.79 -5.72 3.55
CA LEU A 53 -5.04 -4.60 2.99
C LEU A 53 -5.81 -3.89 1.88
N LYS A 54 -6.45 -4.63 0.99
CA LYS A 54 -7.26 -4.09 -0.10
C LYS A 54 -8.45 -3.30 0.42
N ALA A 55 -9.19 -3.86 1.38
CA ALA A 55 -10.32 -3.18 2.00
C ALA A 55 -9.86 -1.90 2.72
N TYR A 56 -8.72 -1.96 3.40
CA TYR A 56 -8.11 -0.79 4.04
C TYR A 56 -7.73 0.29 3.02
N LEU A 57 -6.99 -0.05 1.96
CA LEU A 57 -6.61 0.90 0.91
C LEU A 57 -7.81 1.58 0.26
N LEU A 58 -8.88 0.82 -0.03
CA LEU A 58 -10.14 1.35 -0.55
C LEU A 58 -10.83 2.31 0.44
N SER A 59 -10.76 2.01 1.74
CA SER A 59 -11.33 2.89 2.78
C SER A 59 -10.62 4.24 2.90
N LEU A 60 -9.35 4.32 2.46
CA LEU A 60 -8.58 5.56 2.41
C LEU A 60 -9.00 6.46 1.23
N GLY A 61 -9.86 5.98 0.33
CA GLY A 61 -10.27 6.71 -0.87
C GLY A 61 -9.14 6.84 -1.89
N ILE A 62 -8.18 5.91 -1.87
CA ILE A 62 -7.13 5.75 -2.87
C ILE A 62 -7.68 4.86 -3.99
#